data_AF-A0A1W1E3G2-F1
#
_entry.id   AF-A0A1W1E3G2-F1
#
_cell.length_a   1.000
_cell.length_b   1.000
_cell.length_c   1.000
_cell.angle_alpha   90.00
_cell.angle_beta   90.00
_cell.angle_gamma   90.00
#
_symmetry.space_group_name_H-M   'P 1'
#
loop_
_entity.id
_entity.type
_entity.pdbx_description
1 polymer ?
#
loop_
_entity_poly.entity_id
_entity_poly.type
_entity_poly.pdbx_seq_one_letter_code
_entity_poly.pdbx_strand_id
1 'polypeptide(L)' 'MGLFDYEFRLEEINKKQPPLQKLNTVIDWELFRKPIEKALAIQAKAPGGRPPFDRLMMFNTIYKN' A
#
# COMPACT_ATOMS: atom_id res chain seq x y z
N MET A 1 26.99 -2.85 12.52
CA MET A 1 26.13 -2.91 11.33
C MET A 1 27.06 -2.89 10.13
N GLY A 2 27.14 -3.99 9.38
CA GLY A 2 27.92 -4.11 8.15
C GLY A 2 27.25 -3.39 6.98
N LEU A 3 27.99 -3.19 5.89
CA LEU A 3 27.55 -2.46 4.69
C LEU A 3 26.28 -3.06 4.04
N PHE A 4 26.04 -4.36 4.23
CA PHE A 4 24.96 -5.12 3.57
C PHE A 4 23.90 -5.68 4.53
N ASP A 5 23.90 -5.23 5.78
CA ASP A 5 22.99 -5.78 6.80
C ASP A 5 21.51 -5.59 6.41
N TYR A 6 21.20 -4.51 5.67
CA TYR A 6 19.85 -4.24 5.18
C TYR A 6 19.42 -5.26 4.13
N GLU A 7 20.26 -5.53 3.14
CA GLU A 7 20.05 -6.46 2.04
C GLU A 7 19.88 -7.88 2.58
N PHE A 8 20.73 -8.31 3.52
CA PHE A 8 20.60 -9.62 4.14
C PHE A 8 19.29 -9.77 4.92
N ARG A 9 18.86 -8.72 5.65
CA ARG A 9 17.58 -8.74 6.36
C ARG A 9 16.39 -8.77 5.39
N LEU A 10 16.46 -8.03 4.29
CA LEU A 10 15.45 -8.08 3.24
C LEU A 10 15.36 -9.45 2.58
N GLU A 11 16.48 -10.09 2.26
CA GLU A 11 16.50 -11.44 1.70
C GLU A 11 15.84 -12.45 2.65
N GLU A 12 16.16 -12.40 3.95
CA GLU A 12 15.55 -13.27 4.95
C GLU A 12 14.03 -13.06 5.09
N ILE A 13 13.54 -11.83 4.90
CA ILE A 13 12.09 -11.53 4.86
C ILE A 13 11.46 -12.09 3.58
N ASN A 14 12.09 -11.83 2.42
CA ASN A 14 11.57 -12.24 1.11
C ASN A 14 11.55 -13.77 0.94
N LYS A 15 12.53 -14.50 1.50
CA LYS A 15 12.56 -15.97 1.49
C LYS A 15 11.32 -16.59 2.12
N LYS A 16 10.69 -15.91 3.09
CA LYS A 16 9.47 -16.38 3.74
C LYS A 16 8.22 -16.23 2.88
N GLN A 17 8.36 -15.66 1.67
CA GLN A 17 7.29 -15.36 0.71
C GLN A 17 6.00 -14.95 1.42
N PRO A 18 6.01 -13.80 2.13
CA PRO A 18 4.90 -13.38 2.94
C PRO A 18 3.60 -13.44 2.13
N PRO A 19 2.49 -13.93 2.70
CA PRO A 19 1.23 -14.09 1.99
C PRO A 19 0.82 -12.85 1.19
N LEU A 20 1.11 -11.66 1.71
CA LEU A 20 0.84 -10.37 1.06
C LEU A 20 1.61 -10.17 -0.26
N GLN A 21 2.89 -10.58 -0.35
CA GLN A 21 3.63 -10.53 -1.61
C GLN A 21 3.02 -11.44 -2.67
N LYS A 22 2.50 -12.61 -2.28
CA LYS A 22 1.78 -13.51 -3.20
C LYS A 22 0.46 -12.92 -3.67
N LEU A 23 -0.27 -12.24 -2.79
CA LEU A 23 -1.51 -11.55 -3.17
C LEU A 23 -1.25 -10.45 -4.20
N ASN A 24 -0.13 -9.73 -4.09
CA ASN A 24 0.27 -8.72 -5.07
C ASN A 24 0.49 -9.26 -6.49
N THR A 25 0.75 -10.56 -6.68
CA THR A 25 0.95 -11.13 -8.02
C THR A 25 -0.35 -11.61 -8.68
N VAL A 26 -1.43 -11.75 -7.92
CA VAL A 26 -2.70 -12.33 -8.40
C VAL A 26 -3.88 -11.39 -8.29
N ILE A 27 -3.81 -10.36 -7.44
CA ILE A 27 -4.87 -9.37 -7.24
C ILE A 27 -4.62 -8.15 -8.13
N ASP A 28 -5.58 -7.82 -8.99
CA ASP A 28 -5.69 -6.48 -9.55
C ASP A 28 -6.29 -5.53 -8.49
N TRP A 29 -5.42 -4.71 -7.90
CA TRP A 29 -5.83 -3.79 -6.84
C TRP A 29 -6.80 -2.70 -7.31
N GLU A 30 -6.85 -2.40 -8.61
CA GLU A 30 -7.79 -1.41 -9.17
C GLU A 30 -9.25 -1.82 -8.98
N LEU A 31 -9.52 -3.13 -8.83
CA LEU A 31 -10.86 -3.63 -8.46
C LEU A 31 -11.41 -3.00 -7.18
N PHE A 32 -10.53 -2.61 -6.25
CA PHE A 32 -10.92 -2.01 -4.98
C PHE A 32 -11.05 -0.48 -5.04
N ARG A 33 -10.67 0.18 -6.14
CA ARG A 33 -10.68 1.65 -6.23
C ARG A 33 -12.05 2.24 -5.88
N LYS A 34 -13.09 1.81 -6.61
CA LYS A 34 -14.46 2.30 -6.42
C LYS A 34 -14.99 2.08 -4.99
N PRO A 35 -14.94 0.86 -4.42
CA PRO A 35 -15.43 0.66 -3.06
C PRO A 35 -14.61 1.44 -2.02
N ILE A 36 -13.29 1.56 -2.17
CA ILE A 36 -12.43 2.34 -1.28
C ILE A 36 -12.76 3.84 -1.36
N GLU A 37 -12.83 4.40 -2.57
CA GLU A 37 -13.14 5.81 -2.76
C GLU A 37 -14.50 6.18 -2.19
N LYS A 38 -15.49 5.29 -2.34
CA LYS A 38 -16.83 5.45 -1.76
C LYS A 38 -16.80 5.39 -0.23
N ALA A 39 -16.13 4.38 0.34
CA ALA A 39 -16.08 4.19 1.79
C ALA A 39 -15.30 5.30 2.51
N LEU A 40 -14.29 5.87 1.84
CA LEU A 40 -13.43 6.93 2.39
C LEU A 40 -13.80 8.32 1.87
N ALA A 41 -14.98 8.49 1.27
CA ALA A 41 -15.46 9.78 0.80
C ALA A 41 -15.63 10.77 1.97
N ILE A 42 -14.79 11.81 1.98
CA ILE A 42 -14.87 12.90 2.97
C ILE A 42 -15.31 14.16 2.24
N GLN A 43 -16.32 14.85 2.79
CA GLN A 43 -16.74 16.16 2.31
C GLN A 43 -15.67 17.21 2.62
N ALA A 44 -15.32 18.03 1.63
CA ALA A 44 -14.40 19.14 1.84
C ALA A 44 -14.99 20.15 2.84
N LYS A 45 -14.19 20.53 3.85
CA LYS A 45 -14.63 21.45 4.91
C LYS A 45 -14.67 22.92 4.47
N ALA A 46 -13.88 23.29 3.48
CA ALA A 46 -13.81 24.64 2.91
C ALA A 46 -13.24 24.59 1.48
N PRO A 47 -13.50 25.59 0.63
CA PRO A 47 -12.82 25.72 -0.64
C PRO A 47 -11.33 26.04 -0.42
N GLY A 48 -10.46 25.16 -0.92
CA GLY A 48 -9.00 25.30 -0.81
C GLY A 48 -8.33 24.13 -0.09
N GLY A 49 -6.99 24.15 -0.06
CA GLY A 49 -6.16 23.09 0.53
C GLY A 49 -5.59 22.11 -0.49
N ARG A 50 -4.57 21.37 -0.06
CA ARG A 50 -3.95 20.32 -0.88
C ARG A 50 -4.96 19.19 -1.12
N PRO A 51 -5.10 18.68 -2.36
CA PRO A 51 -5.89 17.48 -2.60
C PRO A 51 -5.43 16.31 -1.72
N PRO A 52 -6.35 15.44 -1.28
CA PRO A 52 -5.98 14.23 -0.55
C PRO A 52 -5.12 13.32 -1.43
N PHE A 53 -4.27 12.51 -0.77
CA PHE A 53 -3.54 11.46 -1.47
C PHE A 53 -4.49 10.44 -2.10
N ASP A 54 -3.99 9.72 -3.11
CA ASP A 54 -4.74 8.61 -3.72
C ASP A 54 -5.08 7.57 -2.64
N ARG A 55 -6.39 7.31 -2.48
CA ARG A 55 -6.90 6.47 -1.40
C ARG A 55 -6.56 5.00 -1.60
N LEU A 56 -6.45 4.54 -2.85
CA LEU A 56 -6.02 3.19 -3.16
C LEU A 56 -4.55 3.02 -2.80
N MET A 57 -3.68 3.99 -3.11
CA MET A 57 -2.27 4.00 -2.70
C MET A 57 -2.12 3.94 -1.18
N MET A 58 -2.89 4.75 -0.44
CA MET A 58 -2.88 4.74 1.03
C MET A 58 -3.29 3.37 1.59
N PHE A 59 -4.35 2.78 1.04
CA PHE A 59 -4.77 1.42 1.39
C PHE A 59 -3.64 0.42 1.10
N ASN A 60 -3.05 0.48 -0.10
CA ASN A 60 -2.04 -0.48 -0.55
C ASN A 60 -0.72 -0.40 0.24
N THR A 61 -0.40 0.76 0.82
CA THR A 61 0.78 0.95 1.67
C THR A 61 0.75 0.06 2.92
N ILE A 62 -0.44 -0.28 3.41
CA ILE A 62 -0.63 -1.18 4.55
C ILE A 62 -0.37 -2.65 4.15
N TYR A 63 -0.58 -3.00 2.89
CA TYR A 63 -0.52 -4.38 2.38
C TYR A 63 0.76 -4.71 1.60
N LYS A 64 1.65 -3.73 1.36
CA LYS A 64 2.89 -3.92 0.58
C LYS A 64 4.16 -4.10 1.41
N ASN A 65 4.10 -4.13 2.74
CA ASN A 65 5.25 -4.41 3.61
C ASN A 65 5.35 -5.88 3.99
#